data_AF-A0A834LY88-F1
#
_entry.id   AF-A0A834LY88-F1
#
_cell.length_a   1.000
_cell.length_b   1.000
_cell.length_c   1.000
_cell.angle_alpha   90.00
_cell.angle_beta   90.00
_cell.angle_gamma   90.00
#
_symmetry.space_group_name_H-M   'P 1'
#
loop_
_entity.id
_entity.type
_entity.pdbx_description
1 polymer ?
#
loop_
_entity_poly.entity_id
_entity_poly.type
_entity_poly.pdbx_seq_one_letter_code
_entity_poly.pdbx_strand_id
1 'polypeptide(L)'
;MHMLLSKESTRTLSSELSRTAWPVSQTESYFLPEFPVAHTQQDNKFESIAEISRGAFGKVYKVNHLGKNETFALKVLSKHKILTENSVKQVKEEVQIQKICGHHPFIVNCVLNWQSRKQLFI
;
A
#
# COMPACT_ATOMS: atom_id res chain seq x y z
N MET A 1 17.46 -7.79 55.62
CA MET A 1 16.31 -8.21 54.80
C MET A 1 15.11 -7.34 55.17
N HIS A 2 14.97 -6.18 54.52
CA HIS A 2 13.67 -5.70 54.05
C HIS A 2 13.90 -4.52 53.11
N MET A 3 13.16 -4.60 52.02
CA MET A 3 13.32 -3.96 50.73
C MET A 3 12.77 -2.53 50.78
N LEU A 4 13.59 -1.54 50.37
CA LEU A 4 13.09 -0.20 50.05
C LEU A 4 12.37 -0.27 48.70
N LEU A 5 11.05 -0.42 48.72
CA LEU A 5 10.20 -0.21 47.56
C LEU A 5 10.00 1.31 47.39
N SER A 6 10.90 1.92 46.61
CA SER A 6 10.69 3.25 46.06
C SER A 6 9.44 3.25 45.19
N LYS A 7 8.52 4.17 45.50
CA LYS A 7 7.30 4.43 44.74
C LYS A 7 7.69 5.01 43.38
N GLU A 8 7.92 4.16 42.40
CA GLU A 8 8.02 4.61 41.01
C GLU A 8 6.62 4.88 40.46
N SER A 9 6.42 6.12 40.07
CA SER A 9 5.17 6.72 39.66
C SER A 9 4.66 6.05 38.38
N THR A 10 3.46 5.47 38.41
CA THR A 10 2.80 4.76 37.30
C THR A 10 2.57 5.63 36.05
N ARG A 11 2.89 6.93 36.11
CA ARG A 11 2.66 7.89 35.02
C ARG A 11 3.70 7.82 33.89
N THR A 12 4.89 7.25 34.12
CA THR A 12 5.95 7.15 33.09
C THR A 12 5.81 5.95 32.16
N LEU A 13 5.19 4.83 32.61
CA LEU A 13 4.98 3.65 31.76
C LEU A 13 4.06 3.91 30.56
N SER A 14 3.09 4.84 30.69
CA SER A 14 2.11 5.11 29.62
C SER A 14 2.73 5.72 28.37
N SER A 15 3.77 6.55 28.52
CA SER A 15 4.47 7.16 27.38
C SER A 15 5.43 6.20 26.70
N GLU A 16 6.03 5.26 27.45
CA GLU A 16 6.96 4.28 26.88
C GLU A 16 6.24 3.16 26.12
N LEU A 17 5.05 2.73 26.57
CA LEU A 17 4.22 1.75 25.86
C LEU A 17 3.59 2.30 24.56
N SER A 18 3.54 3.63 24.41
CA SER A 18 2.97 4.29 23.21
C SER A 18 3.93 4.33 22.02
N ARG A 19 5.20 3.98 22.20
CA ARG A 19 6.18 3.82 21.11
C ARG A 19 6.08 2.40 20.57
N THR A 20 4.99 2.10 19.85
CA THR A 20 4.88 0.81 19.15
C THR A 20 6.10 0.66 18.23
N ALA A 21 6.78 -0.48 18.31
CA ALA A 21 7.99 -0.80 17.54
C ALA A 21 7.77 -0.91 16.02
N TRP A 22 6.62 -0.47 15.51
CA TRP A 22 6.28 -0.50 14.09
C TRP A 22 6.58 0.86 13.46
N PRO A 23 7.60 0.97 12.59
CA PRO A 23 7.98 2.22 11.94
C PRO A 23 7.03 2.63 10.79
N VAL A 24 5.82 2.07 10.74
CA VAL A 24 4.90 2.19 9.58
C VAL A 24 3.66 2.97 10.00
N SER A 25 3.22 3.93 9.18
CA SER A 25 2.02 4.72 9.50
C SER A 25 0.78 3.83 9.53
N GLN A 26 -0.21 4.19 10.36
CA GLN A 26 -1.48 3.46 10.45
C GLN A 26 -2.19 3.37 9.07
N THR A 27 -2.06 4.41 8.25
CA THR A 27 -2.60 4.42 6.88
C THR A 27 -1.91 3.44 5.92
N GLU A 28 -0.67 3.06 6.18
CA GLU A 28 0.07 2.08 5.39
C GLU A 28 -0.19 0.65 5.89
N SER A 29 -0.35 0.46 7.21
CA SER A 29 -0.57 -0.86 7.79
C SER A 29 -1.86 -1.53 7.32
N TYR A 30 -2.92 -0.77 7.00
CA TYR A 30 -4.16 -1.31 6.44
C TYR A 30 -3.98 -2.10 5.13
N PHE A 31 -2.98 -1.74 4.32
CA PHE A 31 -2.78 -2.31 2.98
C PHE A 31 -1.64 -3.33 2.92
N LEU A 32 -0.95 -3.57 4.03
CA LEU A 32 0.06 -4.62 4.13
C LEU A 32 -0.59 -6.01 4.35
N PRO A 33 0.09 -7.11 3.94
CA PRO A 33 1.33 -7.14 3.14
C PRO A 33 1.14 -6.93 1.62
N GLU A 34 -0.10 -6.88 1.13
CA GLU A 34 -0.46 -6.96 -0.29
C GLU A 34 0.05 -5.78 -1.11
N PHE A 35 0.17 -4.61 -0.49
CA PHE A 35 0.80 -3.44 -1.07
C PHE A 35 2.04 -3.11 -0.25
N PRO A 36 3.25 -3.54 -0.62
CA PRO A 36 4.47 -3.10 0.07
C PRO A 36 4.65 -1.59 -0.07
N VAL A 37 5.23 -0.96 0.96
CA VAL A 37 5.60 0.46 0.90
C VAL A 37 6.78 0.59 -0.04
N ALA A 38 6.58 1.21 -1.20
CA ALA A 38 7.67 1.50 -2.11
C ALA A 38 8.35 2.80 -1.69
N HIS A 39 9.68 2.76 -1.61
CA HIS A 39 10.47 3.98 -1.59
C HIS A 39 10.46 4.62 -2.99
N THR A 40 10.73 5.92 -3.05
CA THR A 40 10.62 6.85 -4.20
C THR A 40 11.14 6.33 -5.55
N GLN A 41 11.98 5.29 -5.55
CA GLN A 41 12.53 4.68 -6.75
C GLN A 41 11.55 3.90 -7.62
N GLN A 42 10.40 3.45 -7.09
CA GLN A 42 9.45 2.68 -7.90
C GLN A 42 8.65 3.58 -8.85
N ASP A 43 8.28 4.77 -8.40
CA ASP A 43 7.49 5.72 -9.21
C ASP A 43 8.31 6.28 -10.39
N ASN A 44 9.62 6.47 -10.20
CA ASN A 44 10.52 6.99 -11.25
C ASN A 44 10.81 5.98 -12.37
N LYS A 45 10.35 4.73 -12.26
CA LYS A 45 10.54 3.71 -13.32
C LYS A 45 9.47 3.78 -14.40
N PHE A 46 8.41 4.55 -14.18
CA PHE A 46 7.26 4.62 -15.08
C PHE A 46 7.08 6.03 -15.63
N GLU A 47 7.05 6.12 -16.95
CA GLU A 47 6.68 7.34 -17.65
C GLU A 47 5.20 7.27 -18.03
N SER A 48 4.40 8.23 -17.56
CA SER A 48 2.97 8.30 -17.88
C SER A 48 2.75 8.89 -19.27
N ILE A 49 2.02 8.14 -20.12
CA ILE A 49 1.72 8.54 -21.49
C ILE A 49 0.33 9.18 -21.56
N ALA A 50 -0.68 8.51 -21.02
CA ALA A 50 -2.07 8.96 -21.10
C ALA A 50 -2.95 8.36 -19.98
N GLU A 51 -3.95 9.12 -19.50
CA GLU A 51 -5.07 8.56 -18.72
C GLU A 51 -5.97 7.77 -19.68
N ILE A 52 -6.17 6.49 -19.45
CA ILE A 52 -6.99 5.60 -20.30
C ILE A 52 -8.34 5.27 -19.67
N SER A 53 -8.49 5.44 -18.36
CA SER A 53 -9.75 5.18 -17.67
C SER A 53 -9.84 5.91 -16.33
N ARG A 54 -11.07 6.12 -15.87
CA ARG A 54 -11.40 6.69 -14.56
C ARG A 54 -12.51 5.89 -13.91
N GLY A 55 -12.30 5.51 -12.65
CA GLY A 55 -13.28 4.78 -11.84
C GLY A 55 -13.55 5.48 -10.50
N ALA A 56 -14.34 4.82 -9.65
CA ALA A 56 -14.74 5.35 -8.34
C ALA A 56 -13.53 5.71 -7.46
N PHE A 57 -12.60 4.77 -7.31
CA PHE A 57 -11.44 4.90 -6.41
C PHE A 57 -10.23 5.59 -7.03
N GLY A 58 -10.19 5.77 -8.36
CA GLY A 58 -8.95 6.17 -9.00
C GLY A 58 -8.98 6.22 -10.53
N LYS A 59 -7.79 6.15 -11.12
CA LYS A 59 -7.56 6.30 -12.56
C LYS A 59 -6.63 5.21 -13.04
N VAL A 60 -6.68 4.92 -14.33
CA VAL A 60 -5.74 4.02 -15.01
C VAL A 60 -4.98 4.83 -16.04
N TYR A 61 -3.66 4.68 -16.03
CA TYR A 61 -2.75 5.34 -16.95
C TYR A 61 -2.06 4.30 -17.84
N LYS A 62 -1.92 4.60 -19.13
CA LYS A 62 -0.95 3.91 -19.98
C LYS A 62 0.43 4.45 -19.63
N VAL A 63 1.34 3.58 -19.24
CA VAL A 63 2.71 3.93 -18.82
C VAL A 63 3.75 3.11 -19.56
N ASN A 64 4.95 3.65 -19.75
CA ASN A 64 6.12 2.91 -20.21
C ASN A 64 7.07 2.64 -19.04
N HIS A 65 7.52 1.40 -18.89
CA HIS A 65 8.55 1.05 -17.92
C HIS A 65 9.95 1.30 -18.50
N LEU A 66 10.63 2.32 -17.99
CA LEU A 66 11.89 2.83 -18.55
C LEU A 66 13.02 1.79 -18.60
N GLY A 67 13.04 0.83 -17.67
CA GLY A 67 14.08 -0.22 -17.64
C GLY A 67 13.78 -1.47 -18.48
N LYS A 68 12.55 -1.63 -18.99
CA LYS A 68 12.12 -2.84 -19.72
C LYS A 68 11.64 -2.52 -21.14
N ASN A 69 11.38 -1.26 -21.44
CA ASN A 69 10.77 -0.81 -22.68
C ASN A 69 9.43 -1.51 -22.98
N GLU A 70 8.68 -1.82 -21.92
CA GLU A 70 7.37 -2.46 -21.97
C GLU A 70 6.29 -1.47 -21.52
N THR A 71 5.13 -1.53 -22.17
CA THR A 71 3.97 -0.69 -21.85
C THR A 71 3.03 -1.44 -20.90
N PHE A 72 2.56 -0.73 -19.87
CA PHE A 72 1.63 -1.25 -18.88
C PHE A 72 0.41 -0.33 -18.72
N ALA A 73 -0.64 -0.87 -18.11
CA ALA A 73 -1.72 -0.10 -17.52
C ALA A 73 -1.46 0.01 -16.01
N LEU A 74 -1.24 1.23 -15.52
CA LEU A 74 -1.01 1.52 -14.10
C LEU A 74 -2.30 2.04 -13.47
N LYS A 75 -2.89 1.26 -12.57
CA LYS A 75 -4.09 1.65 -11.83
C LYS A 75 -3.68 2.34 -10.53
N VAL A 76 -3.99 3.63 -10.44
CA VAL A 76 -3.67 4.49 -9.28
C VAL A 76 -4.93 4.74 -8.47
N LEU A 77 -4.96 4.26 -7.23
CA LEU A 77 -6.14 4.32 -6.34
C LEU A 77 -5.90 5.23 -5.14
N SER A 78 -6.91 6.00 -4.74
CA SER A 78 -6.85 6.86 -3.56
C SER A 78 -7.13 6.08 -2.29
N LYS A 79 -6.15 6.06 -1.37
CA LYS A 79 -6.34 5.44 -0.04
C LYS A 79 -7.48 6.08 0.74
N HIS A 80 -7.62 7.39 0.64
CA HIS A 80 -8.68 8.12 1.33
C HIS A 80 -10.06 7.60 0.90
N LYS A 81 -10.32 7.52 -0.42
CA LYS A 81 -11.59 7.01 -0.93
C LYS A 81 -11.86 5.56 -0.50
N ILE A 82 -10.84 4.71 -0.60
CA ILE A 82 -10.96 3.29 -0.20
C ILE A 82 -11.31 3.15 1.28
N LEU A 83 -10.67 3.94 2.15
CA LEU A 83 -10.93 3.91 3.59
C LEU A 83 -12.32 4.47 3.92
N THR A 84 -12.72 5.59 3.30
CA THR A 84 -14.06 6.18 3.48
C THR A 84 -15.17 5.23 3.06
N GLU A 85 -14.95 4.45 2.01
CA GLU A 85 -15.92 3.47 1.50
C GLU A 85 -15.72 2.05 2.07
N ASN A 86 -14.91 1.88 3.12
CA ASN A 86 -14.60 0.59 3.77
C ASN A 86 -14.21 -0.54 2.80
N SER A 87 -13.53 -0.21 1.69
CA SER A 87 -13.25 -1.12 0.58
C SER A 87 -11.84 -1.71 0.61
N VAL A 88 -11.17 -1.68 1.77
CA VAL A 88 -9.79 -2.19 1.92
C VAL A 88 -9.70 -3.66 1.52
N LYS A 89 -10.62 -4.50 2.01
CA LYS A 89 -10.64 -5.93 1.69
C LYS A 89 -10.77 -6.18 0.18
N GLN A 90 -11.70 -5.49 -0.47
CA GLN A 90 -11.96 -5.63 -1.90
C GLN A 90 -10.71 -5.32 -2.74
N VAL A 91 -9.98 -4.24 -2.42
CA VAL A 91 -8.78 -3.86 -3.17
C VAL A 91 -7.63 -4.85 -2.96
N LYS A 92 -7.52 -5.43 -1.75
CA LYS A 92 -6.54 -6.48 -1.46
C LYS A 92 -6.87 -7.77 -2.23
N GLU A 93 -8.14 -8.15 -2.25
CA GLU A 93 -8.62 -9.32 -3.01
C GLU A 93 -8.41 -9.15 -4.52
N GLU A 94 -8.61 -7.95 -5.08
CA GLU A 94 -8.37 -7.66 -6.50
C GLU A 94 -6.95 -8.09 -6.92
N VAL A 95 -5.93 -7.68 -6.18
CA VAL A 95 -4.53 -8.02 -6.46
C VAL A 95 -4.25 -9.50 -6.25
N GLN A 96 -4.77 -10.08 -5.17
CA GLN A 96 -4.54 -11.51 -4.88
C GLN A 96 -5.13 -12.40 -5.97
N ILE A 97 -6.38 -12.13 -6.39
CA ILE A 97 -7.04 -12.88 -7.45
C ILE A 97 -6.30 -12.72 -8.78
N GLN A 98 -5.93 -11.49 -9.16
CA GLN A 98 -5.17 -11.25 -10.40
C GLN A 98 -3.81 -11.98 -10.41
N LYS A 99 -3.12 -12.05 -9.27
CA LYS A 99 -1.86 -12.81 -9.15
C LYS A 99 -2.08 -14.31 -9.29
N ILE A 100 -3.08 -14.87 -8.61
CA ILE A 100 -3.38 -16.30 -8.64
C ILE A 100 -3.82 -16.74 -10.03
N CYS A 101 -4.70 -15.95 -10.68
CA CYS A 101 -5.29 -16.28 -11.96
C CYS A 101 -4.47 -15.80 -13.17
N GLY A 102 -3.40 -15.03 -12.96
CA GLY A 102 -2.63 -14.36 -14.01
C GLY A 102 -1.89 -15.28 -14.99
N HIS A 103 -1.83 -16.58 -14.72
CA HIS A 103 -1.30 -17.57 -15.66
C HIS A 103 -2.30 -17.89 -16.80
N HIS A 104 -3.57 -17.51 -16.66
CA HIS A 104 -4.61 -17.82 -17.62
C HIS A 104 -4.61 -16.81 -18.78
N PRO A 105 -4.67 -17.24 -20.05
CA PRO A 105 -4.49 -16.36 -21.21
C PRO A 105 -5.55 -15.25 -21.35
N PHE A 106 -6.70 -15.39 -20.70
CA PHE A 106 -7.79 -14.42 -20.72
C PHE A 106 -7.88 -13.55 -19.46
N ILE A 107 -6.93 -13.66 -18.54
CA ILE A 107 -6.90 -12.88 -17.29
C ILE A 107 -5.60 -12.08 -17.26
N VAL A 108 -5.73 -10.77 -17.04
CA VAL A 108 -4.56 -9.89 -16.93
C VAL A 108 -3.83 -10.18 -15.63
N ASN A 109 -2.54 -10.49 -15.73
CA ASN A 109 -1.67 -10.71 -14.59
C ASN A 109 -1.31 -9.38 -13.89
N CYS A 110 -1.34 -9.37 -12.55
CA CYS A 110 -0.81 -8.27 -11.75
C CYS A 110 0.70 -8.47 -11.51
N VAL A 111 1.52 -7.75 -12.27
CA VAL A 111 2.99 -7.89 -12.23
C VAL A 111 3.59 -7.18 -11.01
N LEU A 112 3.04 -6.02 -10.64
CA LEU A 112 3.54 -5.17 -9.56
C LEU A 112 2.37 -4.59 -8.77
N ASN A 113 2.61 -4.28 -7.50
CA ASN A 113 1.65 -3.60 -6.62
C ASN A 113 2.44 -2.98 -5.49
N TRP A 114 2.15 -1.74 -5.17
CA TRP A 114 2.80 -1.02 -4.09
C TRP A 114 1.94 0.10 -3.57
N GLN A 115 2.37 0.71 -2.48
CA GLN A 115 1.73 1.89 -1.91
C GLN A 115 2.72 3.02 -1.68
N SER A 116 2.23 4.24 -1.90
CA SER A 116 2.82 5.48 -1.37
C SER A 116 2.02 5.95 -0.16
N ARG A 117 2.36 7.11 0.41
CA ARG A 117 1.61 7.69 1.53
C ARG A 117 0.12 7.88 1.23
N LYS A 118 -0.26 8.22 -0.01
CA LYS A 118 -1.64 8.61 -0.38
C LYS A 118 -2.32 7.65 -1.34
N GLN A 119 -1.55 6.85 -2.08
CA GLN A 119 -2.07 6.08 -3.20
C GLN A 119 -1.64 4.61 -3.12
N LEU A 120 -2.45 3.75 -3.72
CA LEU A 120 -2.08 2.39 -4.08
C LEU A 120 -1.87 2.34 -5.59
N PHE A 121 -0.96 1.47 -6.00
CA PHE A 121 -0.58 1.24 -7.39
C PHE A 121 -0.70 -0.25 -7.66
N ILE A 122 -1.35 -0.59 -8.77
CA ILE A 122 -1.51 -1.95 -9.32
C ILE A 122 -1.10 -1.89 -10.79
#